data_AF-A0A2N2ND73-F1
#
_entry.id   AF-A0A2N2ND73-F1
#
_cell.length_a   1.000
_cell.length_b   1.000
_cell.length_c   1.000
_cell.angle_alpha   90.00
_cell.angle_beta   90.00
_cell.angle_gamma   90.00
#
_symmetry.space_group_name_H-M   'P 1'
#
loop_
_entity.id
_entity.type
_entity.pdbx_description
1 polymer ?
#
loop_
_entity_poly.entity_id
_entity_poly.type
_entity_poly.pdbx_seq_one_letter_code
_entity_poly.pdbx_strand_id
1 'polypeptide(L)'
;MVSDGLVTFTGLWPGYLAYLQHKSVRPLLTEFNLGSSENPADYHLIIDLVERRAFVAPCKVADRFQATQWNQGVKLEKPVSLSSEEMEEWVEQLEQQLLHFPSMDELMSQIAEDDKLVAALEHWLDDQTPSQ
;
A
#
# COMPACT_ATOMS: atom_id res chain seq x y z
N MET A 1 0.53 -5.41 -7.16
CA MET A 1 -0.51 -4.62 -6.44
C MET A 1 -1.78 -5.45 -6.39
N VAL A 2 -2.19 -5.85 -5.19
CA VAL A 2 -3.46 -6.55 -4.97
C VAL A 2 -4.44 -5.51 -4.40
N SER A 3 -5.65 -5.47 -4.94
CA SER A 3 -6.72 -4.61 -4.46
C SER A 3 -7.98 -5.44 -4.38
N ASP A 4 -8.61 -5.52 -3.21
CA ASP A 4 -9.96 -6.11 -3.05
C ASP A 4 -11.08 -5.09 -3.34
N GLY A 5 -10.72 -3.94 -3.93
CA GLY A 5 -11.62 -2.82 -4.15
C GLY A 5 -11.84 -1.93 -2.92
N LEU A 6 -11.32 -2.31 -1.76
CA LEU A 6 -11.43 -1.58 -0.49
C LEU A 6 -10.05 -1.26 0.09
N VAL A 7 -9.13 -2.21 0.06
CA VAL A 7 -7.74 -2.14 0.49
C VAL A 7 -6.86 -2.47 -0.71
N THR A 8 -6.03 -1.52 -1.10
CA THR A 8 -4.95 -1.75 -2.06
C THR A 8 -3.64 -1.91 -1.30
N PHE A 9 -3.02 -3.07 -1.40
CA PHE A 9 -1.66 -3.28 -0.93
C PHE A 9 -0.75 -3.60 -2.11
N THR A 10 0.35 -2.88 -2.20
CA THR A 10 1.33 -3.11 -3.26
C THR A 10 2.18 -4.34 -2.98
N GLY A 11 2.25 -4.78 -1.71
CA GLY A 11 3.22 -5.78 -1.25
C GLY A 11 4.66 -5.23 -1.21
N LEU A 12 4.85 -3.97 -1.60
CA LEU A 12 6.15 -3.32 -1.71
C LEU A 12 6.57 -2.74 -0.35
N TRP A 13 6.93 -3.64 0.55
CA TRP A 13 7.44 -3.30 1.88
C TRP A 13 8.70 -2.40 1.86
N PRO A 14 9.65 -2.52 0.89
CA PRO A 14 10.85 -1.68 0.87
C PRO A 14 10.58 -0.17 0.81
N GLY A 15 9.60 0.28 0.02
CA GLY A 15 9.28 1.71 -0.08
C GLY A 15 8.71 2.28 1.21
N TYR A 16 7.87 1.51 1.91
CA TYR A 16 7.36 1.89 3.23
C TYR A 16 8.48 2.00 4.25
N LEU A 17 9.38 1.01 4.29
CA LEU A 17 10.53 1.03 5.19
C LEU A 17 11.47 2.20 4.89
N ALA A 18 11.76 2.46 3.62
CA ALA A 18 12.61 3.58 3.21
C ALA A 18 12.06 4.91 3.75
N TYR A 19 10.75 5.15 3.61
CA TYR A 19 10.10 6.33 4.19
C TYR A 19 10.24 6.39 5.73
N LEU A 20 9.86 5.32 6.43
CA LEU A 20 9.89 5.30 7.90
C LEU A 20 11.30 5.43 8.50
N GLN A 21 12.28 4.82 7.83
CA GLN A 21 13.65 4.75 8.33
C GLN A 21 14.48 5.96 7.89
N HIS A 22 13.97 6.78 6.95
CA HIS A 22 14.65 7.96 6.47
C HIS A 22 15.01 8.91 7.62
N LYS A 23 16.23 9.44 7.59
CA LYS A 23 16.81 10.27 8.66
C LYS A 23 15.96 11.49 9.04
N SER A 24 15.22 12.07 8.10
CA SER A 24 14.35 13.23 8.34
C SER A 24 12.96 12.85 8.87
N VAL A 25 12.52 11.61 8.64
CA VAL A 25 11.18 11.13 8.99
C VAL A 25 11.20 10.35 10.31
N ARG A 26 12.16 9.44 10.48
CA ARG A 26 12.27 8.55 11.65
C ARG A 26 12.16 9.28 13.00
N PRO A 27 12.82 10.44 13.23
CA PRO A 27 12.70 11.15 14.50
C PRO A 27 11.26 11.62 14.80
N LEU A 28 10.50 11.97 13.76
CA LEU A 28 9.10 12.41 13.88
C LEU A 28 8.15 11.25 14.22
N LEU A 29 8.56 10.01 13.94
CA LEU A 29 7.74 8.82 14.11
C LEU A 29 8.11 7.99 15.34
N THR A 30 9.17 8.36 16.06
CA THR A 30 9.77 7.52 17.12
C THR A 30 8.81 7.23 18.28
N GLU A 31 7.84 8.11 18.54
CA GLU A 31 6.85 7.96 19.62
C GLU A 31 5.59 7.20 19.20
N PHE A 32 5.45 6.86 17.91
CA PHE A 32 4.24 6.23 17.39
C PHE A 32 4.51 4.76 17.06
N ASN A 33 3.79 3.87 17.76
CA ASN A 33 3.81 2.45 17.44
C ASN A 33 3.00 2.18 16.17
N LEU A 34 3.70 2.09 15.02
CA LEU A 34 3.13 1.75 13.71
C LEU A 34 3.04 0.22 13.47
N GLY A 35 3.31 -0.58 14.50
CA GLY A 35 3.23 -2.03 14.45
C GLY A 35 4.44 -2.73 13.81
N SER A 36 4.44 -4.05 13.94
CA SER A 36 5.41 -4.97 13.34
C SER A 36 4.74 -6.33 13.12
N SER A 37 5.49 -7.31 12.61
CA SER A 37 5.01 -8.70 12.52
C SER A 37 4.67 -9.32 13.87
N GLU A 38 5.23 -8.80 14.96
CA GLU A 38 5.08 -9.36 16.32
C GLU A 38 4.21 -8.50 17.25
N ASN A 39 4.00 -7.22 16.91
CA ASN A 39 3.28 -6.27 17.75
C ASN A 39 2.24 -5.49 16.92
N PRO A 40 0.96 -5.44 17.36
CA PRO A 40 -0.04 -4.65 16.66
C PRO A 40 0.29 -3.15 16.69
N ALA A 41 -0.18 -2.43 15.67
CA ALA A 41 -0.06 -0.99 15.58
C ALA A 41 -1.08 -0.29 16.51
N ASP A 42 -0.65 0.76 17.20
CA ASP A 42 -1.53 1.69 17.93
C ASP A 42 -1.92 2.89 17.05
N TYR A 43 -1.10 3.20 16.05
CA TYR A 43 -1.26 4.31 15.12
C TYR A 43 -1.12 3.86 13.66
N HIS A 44 -1.82 4.55 12.78
CA HIS A 44 -1.63 4.45 11.33
C HIS A 44 -0.93 5.70 10.79
N LEU A 45 -0.07 5.49 9.80
CA LEU A 45 0.46 6.55 8.94
C LEU A 45 -0.48 6.74 7.75
N ILE A 46 -1.04 7.93 7.61
CA ILE A 46 -1.95 8.29 6.52
C ILE A 46 -1.20 9.23 5.59
N ILE A 47 -1.12 8.87 4.31
CA ILE A 47 -0.47 9.69 3.27
C ILE A 47 -1.55 10.31 2.41
N ASP A 48 -1.64 11.63 2.44
CA ASP A 48 -2.41 12.42 1.49
C ASP A 48 -1.58 12.61 0.22
N LEU A 49 -1.99 11.96 -0.86
CA LEU A 49 -1.32 12.03 -2.16
C LEU A 49 -1.59 13.35 -2.92
N VAL A 50 -2.68 14.06 -2.57
CA VAL A 50 -3.05 15.32 -3.22
C VAL A 50 -2.23 16.46 -2.63
N GLU A 51 -2.25 16.61 -1.30
CA GLU A 51 -1.50 17.65 -0.60
C GLU A 51 -0.03 17.26 -0.33
N ARG A 52 0.34 16.00 -0.59
CA ARG A 52 1.67 15.43 -0.30
C ARG A 52 2.06 15.60 1.17
N ARG A 53 1.13 15.26 2.05
CA ARG A 53 1.31 15.35 3.51
C ARG A 53 1.15 13.98 4.16
N ALA A 54 1.84 13.81 5.28
CA ALA A 54 1.70 12.62 6.11
C ALA A 54 1.11 13.00 7.48
N PHE A 55 0.18 12.18 7.94
CA PHE A 55 -0.47 12.32 9.24
C PHE A 55 -0.33 11.03 10.03
N VAL A 56 -0.19 11.15 11.35
CA VAL A 56 -0.25 10.00 12.26
C VAL A 56 -1.51 10.11 13.08
N ALA A 57 -2.31 9.05 13.13
CA ALA A 57 -3.54 9.01 13.89
C ALA A 57 -3.72 7.65 14.58
N PRO A 58 -4.37 7.59 15.76
CA PRO A 58 -4.71 6.31 16.38
C PRO A 58 -5.50 5.43 15.41
N CYS A 59 -5.25 4.11 15.39
CA CYS A 59 -5.84 3.20 14.40
C CYS A 59 -7.36 3.38 14.28
N LYS A 60 -8.08 3.43 15.41
CA LYS A 60 -9.55 3.63 15.42
C LYS A 60 -10.02 4.88 14.68
N VAL A 61 -9.24 5.96 14.72
CA VAL A 61 -9.56 7.22 14.03
C VAL A 61 -9.24 7.09 12.54
N ALA A 62 -8.06 6.54 12.22
CA ALA A 62 -7.63 6.30 10.84
C ALA A 62 -8.59 5.34 10.11
N ASP A 63 -9.00 4.24 10.74
CA ASP A 63 -9.93 3.25 10.20
C ASP A 63 -11.28 3.89 9.88
N ARG A 64 -11.79 4.72 10.79
CA ARG A 64 -13.03 5.46 10.57
C ARG A 64 -12.90 6.44 9.41
N PHE A 65 -11.78 7.16 9.33
CA PHE A 65 -11.51 8.07 8.22
C PHE A 65 -11.47 7.32 6.88
N GLN A 66 -10.73 6.21 6.80
CA GLN A 66 -10.67 5.36 5.61
C GLN A 66 -12.06 4.84 5.22
N ALA A 67 -12.85 4.36 6.18
CA ALA A 67 -14.21 3.90 5.94
C ALA A 67 -15.12 5.01 5.40
N THR A 68 -14.95 6.27 5.82
CA THR A 68 -15.71 7.39 5.25
C THR A 68 -15.35 7.67 3.79
N GLN A 69 -14.10 7.47 3.38
CA GLN A 69 -13.70 7.63 1.99
C GLN A 69 -14.36 6.57 1.10
N TRP A 70 -14.48 5.32 1.58
CA TRP A 70 -15.19 4.27 0.85
C TRP A 70 -16.67 4.62 0.62
N ASN A 71 -17.34 5.14 1.64
CA ASN A 71 -18.75 5.53 1.54
C ASN A 71 -18.99 6.75 0.63
N GLN A 72 -17.95 7.53 0.32
CA GLN A 72 -18.04 8.73 -0.51
C GLN A 72 -17.56 8.51 -1.95
N GLY A 73 -16.62 7.58 -2.17
CA GLY A 73 -15.96 7.36 -3.46
C GLY A 73 -16.46 6.15 -4.26
N VAL A 74 -17.07 5.17 -3.61
CA VAL A 74 -17.61 4.00 -4.32
C VAL A 74 -19.06 4.34 -4.69
N LYS A 75 -19.31 4.70 -5.96
CA LYS A 75 -20.58 4.29 -6.57
C LYS A 75 -20.62 2.79 -6.29
N LEU A 76 -21.44 2.34 -5.34
CA LEU A 76 -21.67 0.93 -5.09
C LEU A 76 -22.07 0.33 -6.44
N GLU A 77 -21.09 -0.20 -7.16
CA GLU A 77 -21.35 -0.97 -8.35
C GLU A 77 -22.27 -2.07 -7.86
N LYS A 78 -23.40 -2.23 -8.55
CA LYS A 78 -24.39 -3.22 -8.16
C LYS A 78 -23.63 -4.55 -7.97
N PRO A 79 -23.85 -5.27 -6.87
CA PRO A 79 -23.21 -6.55 -6.65
C PRO A 79 -23.31 -7.38 -7.93
N VAL A 80 -22.16 -7.75 -8.50
CA VAL A 80 -22.13 -8.57 -9.71
C VAL A 80 -22.77 -9.90 -9.34
N SER A 81 -23.95 -10.14 -9.86
CA SER A 81 -24.67 -11.39 -9.65
C SER A 81 -24.27 -12.31 -10.79
N LEU A 82 -23.41 -13.29 -10.49
CA LEU A 82 -23.03 -14.33 -11.42
C LEU A 82 -24.01 -15.50 -11.25
N SER A 83 -24.43 -16.08 -12.37
CA SER A 83 -25.03 -17.42 -12.38
C SER A 83 -23.99 -18.47 -11.99
N SER A 84 -24.45 -19.69 -11.68
CA SER A 84 -23.53 -20.80 -11.34
C SER A 84 -22.56 -21.12 -12.47
N GLU A 85 -23.01 -21.03 -13.72
CA GLU A 85 -22.21 -21.29 -14.93
C GLU A 85 -21.13 -20.20 -15.11
N GLU A 86 -21.50 -18.93 -14.98
CA GLU A 86 -20.54 -17.80 -15.03
C GLU A 86 -19.52 -17.86 -13.87
N MET A 87 -19.92 -18.38 -12.71
CA MET A 87 -19.03 -18.57 -11.58
C MET A 87 -18.00 -19.67 -11.85
N GLU A 88 -18.40 -20.79 -12.45
CA GLU A 88 -17.47 -21.86 -12.84
C GLU A 88 -16.47 -21.37 -13.90
N GLU A 89 -16.93 -20.67 -14.94
CA GLU A 89 -16.06 -20.07 -15.95
C GLU A 89 -15.07 -19.07 -15.34
N TRP A 90 -15.52 -18.26 -14.38
CA TRP A 90 -14.66 -17.28 -13.71
C TRP A 90 -13.59 -17.96 -12.84
N VAL A 91 -13.94 -19.04 -12.13
CA VAL A 91 -12.98 -19.83 -11.36
C VAL A 91 -11.94 -20.47 -12.27
N GLU A 92 -12.35 -21.06 -13.39
CA GLU A 92 -11.42 -21.67 -14.34
C GLU A 92 -10.45 -20.64 -14.95
N GLN A 93 -10.94 -19.44 -15.26
CA GLN A 93 -10.09 -18.33 -15.73
C GLN A 93 -9.10 -17.87 -14.65
N LEU A 94 -9.53 -17.76 -13.40
CA LEU A 94 -8.66 -17.43 -12.28
C LEU A 94 -7.58 -18.48 -12.06
N GLU A 95 -7.93 -19.77 -12.12
CA GLU A 95 -6.98 -20.87 -12.00
C GLU A 95 -5.93 -20.81 -13.12
N GLN A 96 -6.35 -20.57 -14.38
CA GLN A 96 -5.44 -20.38 -15.51
C GLN A 96 -4.49 -19.20 -15.31
N GLN A 97 -4.98 -18.09 -14.76
CA GLN A 97 -4.14 -16.92 -14.44
C GLN A 97 -3.17 -17.21 -13.31
N LEU A 98 -3.59 -17.95 -12.28
CA LEU A 98 -2.75 -18.31 -11.13
C LEU A 98 -1.67 -19.35 -11.48
N LEU A 99 -1.85 -20.11 -12.56
CA LEU A 99 -0.82 -21.00 -13.09
C LEU A 99 0.31 -20.25 -13.81
N HIS A 100 0.11 -18.99 -14.16
CA HIS A 100 1.14 -18.16 -14.77
C HIS A 100 2.00 -17.49 -13.71
N PHE A 101 3.05 -18.20 -13.28
CA PHE A 101 4.08 -17.62 -12.42
C PHE A 101 5.03 -16.75 -13.26
N PRO A 102 5.47 -15.60 -12.72
CA PRO A 102 6.48 -14.80 -13.40
C PRO A 102 7.76 -15.62 -13.58
N SER A 103 8.38 -15.47 -14.74
CA SER A 103 9.73 -16.00 -14.98
C SER A 103 10.75 -15.33 -14.07
N MET A 104 11.92 -15.95 -13.91
CA MET A 104 13.01 -15.37 -13.13
C MET A 104 13.45 -14.00 -13.68
N ASP A 105 13.46 -13.83 -15.00
CA ASP A 105 13.85 -12.57 -15.64
C ASP A 105 12.84 -11.45 -15.38
N GLU A 106 11.55 -11.77 -15.40
CA GLU A 106 10.48 -10.82 -15.05
C GLU A 106 10.54 -10.44 -13.58
N LEU A 107 10.77 -11.42 -12.69
CA LEU A 107 10.94 -11.17 -11.26
C LEU A 107 12.13 -10.24 -10.99
N MET A 108 13.29 -10.53 -11.59
CA MET A 108 14.49 -9.70 -11.42
C MET A 108 14.32 -8.30 -12.01
N SER A 109 13.61 -8.19 -13.14
CA SER A 109 13.28 -6.89 -13.73
C SER A 109 12.37 -6.06 -12.83
N GLN A 110 11.39 -6.69 -12.18
CA GLN A 110 10.51 -6.02 -11.23
C GLN A 110 11.27 -5.56 -9.98
N ILE A 111 12.13 -6.41 -9.41
CA ILE A 111 12.98 -6.04 -8.26
C ILE A 111 13.86 -4.83 -8.60
N ALA A 112 14.49 -4.83 -9.78
CA ALA A 112 15.34 -3.72 -10.21
C ALA A 112 14.56 -2.41 -10.42
N GLU A 113 13.30 -2.48 -10.85
CA GLU A 113 12.45 -1.31 -10.97
C GLU A 113 12.00 -0.79 -9.59
N ASP A 114 11.64 -1.71 -8.69
CA ASP A 114 11.28 -1.38 -7.32
C ASP A 114 12.44 -0.67 -6.59
N ASP A 115 13.68 -1.16 -6.76
CA ASP A 115 14.89 -0.53 -6.20
C ASP A 115 15.10 0.90 -6.71
N LYS A 116 14.85 1.16 -8.00
CA LYS A 116 14.94 2.53 -8.56
C LYS A 116 13.91 3.45 -7.93
N LEU A 117 12.68 2.97 -7.74
CA LEU A 117 11.60 3.75 -7.14
C LEU A 117 11.90 4.08 -5.68
N VAL A 118 12.46 3.13 -4.93
CA VAL A 118 12.90 3.34 -3.55
C VAL A 118 14.02 4.38 -3.49
N ALA A 119 15.04 4.26 -4.33
CA ALA A 119 16.13 5.23 -4.39
C ALA A 119 15.64 6.64 -4.76
N ALA A 120 14.67 6.75 -5.68
CA ALA A 120 14.05 8.01 -6.04
C ALA A 120 13.28 8.65 -4.87
N LEU A 121 12.57 7.84 -4.07
CA LEU A 121 11.89 8.30 -2.86
C LEU A 121 12.88 8.82 -1.82
N GLU A 122 13.95 8.08 -1.55
CA GLU A 122 14.99 8.52 -0.60
C GLU A 122 15.65 9.83 -1.03
N HIS A 123 15.99 9.95 -2.31
CA HIS A 123 16.55 11.19 -2.85
C HIS A 123 15.57 12.37 -2.72
N TRP A 124 14.29 12.14 -3.02
CA TRP A 124 13.28 13.17 -2.84
C TRP A 124 13.14 13.62 -1.38
N LEU A 125 13.23 12.68 -0.42
CA LEU A 125 13.19 12.97 1.03
C LEU A 125 14.44 13.74 1.51
N ASP A 126 15.60 13.44 0.95
CA ASP A 126 16.83 14.21 1.19
C ASP A 126 16.63 15.69 0.81
N ASP A 127 16.06 15.96 -0.37
CA ASP A 127 15.79 17.30 -0.87
C ASP A 127 14.76 18.09 -0.03
N GLN A 128 13.90 17.41 0.72
CA GLN A 128 12.94 18.07 1.62
C GLN A 128 13.58 18.59 2.91
N THR A 129 14.82 18.20 3.20
CA THR A 129 15.52 18.59 4.43
C THR A 129 16.48 19.73 4.11
N PRO A 130 16.30 20.94 4.67
CA PRO A 130 17.28 22.01 4.49
C PRO A 130 18.65 21.51 4.96
N SER A 131 19.70 21.75 4.18
CA SER A 131 21.07 21.50 4.61
C SER A 131 21.29 22.19 5.96
N GLN A 132 21.53 21.41 7.02
CA GLN A 132 21.94 21.95 8.33
C GLN A 132 23.32 22.60 8.22
#